data_AF-A0A949I8I9-F1
#
_entry.id   AF-A0A949I8I9-F1
#
_cell.length_a   1.000
_cell.length_b   1.000
_cell.length_c   1.000
_cell.angle_alpha   90.00
_cell.angle_beta   90.00
_cell.angle_gamma   90.00
#
_symmetry.space_group_name_H-M   'P 1'
#
loop_
_entity.id
_entity.type
_entity.pdbx_description
1 polymer ?
#
loop_
_entity_poly.entity_id
_entity_poly.type
_entity_poly.pdbx_seq_one_letter_code
_entity_poly.pdbx_strand_id
1 'polypeptide(L)'
;MKTAQQVAEKFASRASAAAGDYVNGAMATTKDQAAAAIAAKEIYKQALTASFGRDSYAKGLQKSGKAGWQNGVKTKGSERFATGVSESATKYATNSGKYDSARAAASSLPRGLKGSETNLARVKAVVVALRTAKVGASA
;
A
#
# COMPACT_ATOMS: atom_id res chain seq x y z
N MET A 1 30.30 8.08 -15.45
CA MET A 1 28.84 7.87 -15.64
C MET A 1 28.10 8.77 -14.68
N LYS A 2 26.96 9.35 -15.07
CA LYS A 2 26.07 10.03 -14.12
C LYS A 2 25.43 8.99 -13.21
N THR A 3 25.36 9.27 -11.91
CA THR A 3 24.65 8.41 -10.96
C THR A 3 23.15 8.52 -11.15
N ALA A 4 22.38 7.55 -10.64
CA ALA A 4 20.91 7.63 -10.63
C ALA A 4 20.41 8.90 -9.92
N GLN A 5 21.09 9.29 -8.84
CA GLN A 5 20.80 10.51 -8.08
C GLN A 5 20.94 11.77 -8.94
N GLN A 6 22.04 11.90 -9.69
CA GLN A 6 22.30 13.04 -10.58
C GLN A 6 21.29 13.12 -11.74
N VAL A 7 20.80 11.97 -12.22
CA VAL A 7 19.73 11.94 -13.24
C VAL A 7 18.39 12.35 -12.64
N ALA A 8 18.07 11.91 -11.42
CA ALA A 8 16.84 12.29 -10.70
C ALA A 8 16.79 13.79 -10.39
N GLU A 9 17.89 14.37 -9.90
CA GLU A 9 18.01 15.81 -9.62
C GLU A 9 17.82 16.64 -10.89
N LYS A 10 18.47 16.24 -11.99
CA LYS A 10 18.29 16.88 -13.30
C LYS A 10 16.83 16.79 -13.77
N PHE A 11 16.19 15.63 -13.61
CA PHE A 11 14.80 15.43 -13.99
C PHE A 11 13.87 16.35 -13.20
N ALA A 12 14.01 16.36 -11.87
CA ALA A 12 13.20 17.21 -10.98
C ALA A 12 13.38 18.70 -11.31
N SER A 13 14.62 19.16 -11.45
CA SER A 13 14.93 20.54 -11.82
C SER A 13 14.28 20.96 -13.14
N ARG A 14 14.34 20.10 -14.17
CA ARG A 14 13.71 20.37 -15.47
C ARG A 14 12.19 20.39 -15.39
N ALA A 15 11.59 19.48 -14.64
CA ALA A 15 10.14 19.43 -14.45
C ALA A 15 9.62 20.69 -13.73
N SER A 16 10.32 21.15 -12.69
CA SER A 16 9.99 22.39 -11.99
C SER A 16 10.09 23.61 -12.89
N ALA A 17 11.14 23.71 -13.70
CA ALA A 17 11.29 24.81 -14.65
C ALA A 17 10.19 24.83 -15.73
N ALA A 18 9.70 23.66 -16.16
CA ALA A 18 8.66 23.52 -17.18
C ALA A 18 7.22 23.64 -16.63
N ALA A 19 7.04 23.85 -15.32
CA ALA A 19 5.71 23.84 -14.71
C ALA A 19 4.77 24.94 -15.28
N GLY A 20 5.32 26.13 -15.57
CA GLY A 20 4.57 27.22 -16.19
C GLY A 20 4.10 26.88 -17.61
N ASP A 21 5.00 26.34 -18.44
CA ASP A 21 4.67 25.93 -19.81
C ASP A 21 3.62 24.81 -19.84
N TYR A 22 3.70 23.87 -18.91
CA TYR A 22 2.70 22.81 -18.74
C TYR A 22 1.31 23.39 -18.44
N VAL A 23 1.20 24.30 -17.46
CA VAL A 23 -0.08 24.93 -17.10
C VAL A 23 -0.59 25.78 -18.25
N ASN A 24 0.25 26.61 -18.86
CA ASN A 24 -0.14 27.46 -19.98
C ASN A 24 -0.63 26.64 -21.17
N GLY A 25 0.05 25.55 -21.52
CA GLY A 25 -0.39 24.65 -22.58
C GLY A 25 -1.74 23.99 -22.28
N ALA A 26 -1.97 23.58 -21.02
CA ALA A 26 -3.24 23.01 -20.59
C ALA A 26 -4.39 24.05 -20.60
N MET A 27 -4.11 25.31 -20.27
CA MET A 27 -5.10 26.39 -20.26
C MET A 27 -5.38 26.98 -21.64
N ALA A 28 -4.41 26.94 -22.55
CA ALA A 28 -4.53 27.49 -23.90
C ALA A 28 -5.09 26.48 -24.93
N THR A 29 -5.24 25.20 -24.56
CA THR A 29 -5.79 24.19 -25.46
C THR A 29 -7.23 24.53 -25.86
N THR A 30 -7.52 24.49 -27.16
CA THR A 30 -8.88 24.56 -27.69
C THR A 30 -9.59 23.21 -27.65
N LYS A 31 -8.88 22.14 -27.27
CA LYS A 31 -9.43 20.79 -27.17
C LYS A 31 -10.02 20.56 -25.79
N ASP A 32 -11.32 20.29 -25.75
CA ASP A 32 -11.97 19.76 -24.55
C ASP A 32 -11.74 18.24 -24.46
N GLN A 33 -10.89 17.84 -23.51
CA GLN A 33 -10.57 16.44 -23.27
C GLN A 33 -11.81 15.63 -22.85
N ALA A 34 -12.72 16.20 -22.07
CA ALA A 34 -13.91 15.52 -21.58
C ALA A 34 -14.92 15.32 -22.71
N ALA A 35 -15.20 16.35 -23.50
CA ALA A 35 -16.07 16.24 -24.67
C ALA A 35 -15.52 15.22 -25.69
N ALA A 36 -14.21 15.23 -25.94
CA ALA A 36 -13.56 14.25 -26.82
C ALA A 36 -13.70 12.81 -26.29
N ALA A 37 -13.52 12.60 -24.98
CA ALA A 37 -13.71 11.29 -24.36
C ALA A 37 -15.17 10.81 -24.41
N ILE A 38 -16.13 11.72 -24.20
CA ILE A 38 -17.57 11.43 -24.30
C ILE A 38 -17.92 11.02 -25.74
N ALA A 39 -17.43 11.75 -26.74
CA ALA A 39 -17.64 11.43 -28.15
C ALA A 39 -17.05 10.05 -28.53
N ALA A 40 -15.97 9.61 -27.86
CA ALA A 40 -15.33 8.32 -28.09
C ALA A 40 -16.03 7.12 -27.42
N LYS A 41 -17.13 7.32 -26.68
CA LYS A 41 -17.81 6.27 -25.91
C LYS A 41 -18.17 5.03 -26.74
N GLU A 42 -18.73 5.23 -27.95
CA GLU A 42 -19.12 4.09 -28.80
C GLU A 42 -17.91 3.34 -29.36
N ILE A 43 -16.83 4.04 -29.70
CA ILE A 43 -15.57 3.39 -30.11
C ILE A 43 -14.98 2.58 -28.95
N TYR A 44 -15.00 3.14 -27.74
CA TYR A 44 -14.55 2.42 -26.54
C TYR A 44 -15.37 1.15 -26.29
N LYS A 45 -16.71 1.23 -26.43
CA LYS A 45 -17.61 0.08 -26.32
C LYS A 45 -17.28 -0.99 -27.38
N GLN A 46 -17.12 -0.60 -28.64
CA GLN A 46 -16.75 -1.52 -29.72
C GLN A 46 -15.39 -2.20 -29.45
N ALA A 47 -14.40 -1.44 -28.98
CA ALA A 47 -13.09 -1.96 -28.64
C ALA A 47 -13.14 -2.98 -27.49
N LEU A 48 -13.98 -2.75 -26.46
CA LEU A 48 -14.22 -3.72 -25.39
C LEU A 48 -14.89 -4.99 -25.92
N THR A 49 -15.95 -4.86 -26.73
CA THR A 49 -16.61 -6.02 -27.35
C THR A 49 -15.63 -6.84 -28.19
N ALA A 50 -14.82 -6.18 -29.03
CA ALA A 50 -13.78 -6.83 -29.82
C ALA A 50 -12.70 -7.50 -28.95
N SER A 51 -12.36 -6.90 -27.81
CA SER A 51 -11.42 -7.46 -26.83
C SER A 51 -11.93 -8.77 -26.23
N PHE A 52 -13.23 -8.85 -25.92
CA PHE A 52 -13.86 -10.08 -25.47
C PHE A 52 -13.98 -11.11 -26.61
N GLY A 53 -14.37 -10.70 -27.81
CA GLY A 53 -14.46 -11.60 -28.97
C GLY A 53 -13.13 -12.27 -29.33
N ARG A 54 -12.01 -11.58 -29.16
CA ARG A 54 -10.67 -12.14 -29.39
C ARG A 54 -10.01 -12.72 -28.12
N ASP A 55 -10.75 -12.78 -27.02
CA ASP A 55 -10.34 -13.31 -25.71
C ASP A 55 -9.01 -12.71 -25.18
N SER A 56 -8.83 -11.40 -25.34
CA SER A 56 -7.60 -10.72 -24.92
C SER A 56 -7.38 -10.78 -23.41
N TYR A 57 -8.46 -10.85 -22.62
CA TYR A 57 -8.39 -10.91 -21.17
C TYR A 57 -7.76 -12.24 -20.70
N ALA A 58 -8.32 -13.38 -21.11
CA ALA A 58 -7.79 -14.68 -20.68
C ALA A 58 -6.39 -14.92 -21.25
N LYS A 59 -6.13 -14.54 -22.52
CA LYS A 59 -4.79 -14.63 -23.11
C LYS A 59 -3.75 -13.80 -22.35
N GLY A 60 -4.11 -12.60 -21.90
CA GLY A 60 -3.23 -11.77 -21.07
C GLY A 60 -2.90 -12.42 -19.72
N LEU A 61 -3.91 -13.02 -19.07
CA LEU A 61 -3.72 -13.77 -17.83
C LEU A 61 -2.95 -15.07 -18.05
N GLN A 62 -3.09 -15.74 -19.18
CA GLN A 62 -2.29 -16.94 -19.50
C GLN A 62 -0.82 -16.59 -19.77
N LYS A 63 -0.56 -15.44 -20.41
CA LYS A 63 0.80 -14.99 -20.74
C LYS A 63 1.66 -14.70 -19.51
N SER A 64 1.14 -13.97 -18.53
CA SER A 64 1.86 -13.68 -17.28
C SER A 64 1.38 -14.57 -16.14
N GLY A 65 0.10 -14.49 -15.81
CA GLY A 65 -0.57 -15.37 -14.85
C GLY A 65 0.12 -15.54 -13.51
N LYS A 66 -0.14 -16.71 -12.91
CA LYS A 66 0.46 -17.10 -11.63
C LYS A 66 1.99 -17.13 -11.69
N ALA A 67 2.56 -17.64 -12.78
CA ALA A 67 4.01 -17.77 -12.94
C ALA A 67 4.73 -16.41 -12.96
N GLY A 68 4.19 -15.44 -13.73
CA GLY A 68 4.71 -14.07 -13.79
C GLY A 68 4.57 -13.33 -12.47
N TRP A 69 3.44 -13.49 -11.77
CA TRP A 69 3.28 -12.96 -10.42
C TRP A 69 4.29 -13.57 -9.43
N GLN A 70 4.43 -14.90 -9.40
CA GLN A 70 5.40 -15.60 -8.56
C GLN A 70 6.83 -15.16 -8.86
N ASN A 71 7.19 -14.98 -10.14
CA ASN A 71 8.48 -14.46 -10.53
C ASN A 71 8.68 -13.02 -10.03
N GLY A 72 7.67 -12.16 -10.10
CA GLY A 72 7.71 -10.81 -9.54
C GLY A 72 7.91 -10.81 -8.02
N VAL A 73 7.23 -11.69 -7.29
CA VAL A 73 7.44 -11.89 -5.86
C VAL A 73 8.87 -12.35 -5.56
N LYS A 74 9.37 -13.35 -6.30
CA LYS A 74 10.71 -13.90 -6.11
C LYS A 74 11.82 -12.88 -6.42
N THR A 75 11.70 -12.16 -7.53
CA THR A 75 12.77 -11.30 -8.05
C THR A 75 12.75 -9.88 -7.49
N LYS A 76 11.57 -9.39 -7.06
CA LYS A 76 11.41 -8.00 -6.58
C LYS A 76 10.76 -7.94 -5.20
N GLY A 77 9.74 -8.78 -4.98
CA GLY A 77 8.95 -8.77 -3.75
C GLY A 77 9.77 -9.06 -2.50
N SER A 78 10.65 -10.06 -2.56
CA SER A 78 11.51 -10.44 -1.42
C SER A 78 12.37 -9.28 -0.93
N GLU A 79 13.09 -8.62 -1.84
CA GLU A 79 13.95 -7.48 -1.51
C GLU A 79 13.13 -6.28 -1.02
N ARG A 80 12.08 -5.89 -1.75
CA ARG A 80 11.22 -4.76 -1.37
C ARG A 80 10.56 -4.94 -0.01
N PHE A 81 10.13 -6.17 0.31
CA PHE A 81 9.56 -6.48 1.61
C PHE A 81 10.61 -6.32 2.71
N ALA A 82 11.78 -6.94 2.56
CA ALA A 82 12.84 -6.88 3.57
C ALA A 82 13.30 -5.43 3.82
N THR A 83 13.57 -4.68 2.75
CA THR A 83 13.98 -3.27 2.84
C THR A 83 12.89 -2.42 3.48
N GLY A 84 11.63 -2.54 3.04
CA GLY A 84 10.52 -1.77 3.62
C GLY A 84 10.28 -2.09 5.10
N VAL A 85 10.41 -3.36 5.50
CA VAL A 85 10.35 -3.74 6.93
C VAL A 85 11.49 -3.10 7.70
N SER A 86 12.73 -3.20 7.21
CA SER A 86 13.91 -2.62 7.86
C SER A 86 13.79 -1.10 8.04
N GLU A 87 13.39 -0.38 6.98
CA GLU A 87 13.19 1.07 7.01
C GLU A 87 12.06 1.48 7.97
N SER A 88 11.02 0.64 8.10
CA SER A 88 9.89 0.89 8.99
C SER A 88 10.11 0.44 10.43
N ALA A 89 11.22 -0.22 10.77
CA ALA A 89 11.44 -0.86 12.07
C ALA A 89 11.30 0.12 13.24
N THR A 90 11.92 1.30 13.16
CA THR A 90 11.79 2.36 14.19
C THR A 90 10.36 2.86 14.30
N LYS A 91 9.69 3.11 13.16
CA LYS A 91 8.28 3.53 13.15
C LYS A 91 7.39 2.48 13.79
N TYR A 92 7.64 1.20 13.50
CA TYR A 92 6.93 0.09 14.14
C TYR A 92 7.19 0.05 15.64
N ALA A 93 8.44 0.15 16.09
CA ALA A 93 8.79 0.17 17.51
C ALA A 93 8.08 1.32 18.25
N THR A 94 8.16 2.55 17.73
CA THR A 94 7.49 3.72 18.32
C THR A 94 5.98 3.54 18.42
N ASN A 95 5.32 3.09 17.35
CA ASN A 95 3.87 2.99 17.31
C ASN A 95 3.32 1.73 17.99
N SER A 96 4.11 0.67 18.09
CA SER A 96 3.75 -0.53 18.83
C SER A 96 4.04 -0.37 20.33
N GLY A 97 5.05 0.41 20.71
CA GLY A 97 5.51 0.55 22.09
C GLY A 97 4.44 1.07 23.06
N LYS A 98 3.51 1.91 22.59
CA LYS A 98 2.34 2.35 23.39
C LYS A 98 1.43 1.21 23.89
N TYR A 99 1.60 0.00 23.36
CA TYR A 99 0.87 -1.20 23.78
C TYR A 99 1.72 -2.18 24.61
N ASP A 100 2.99 -1.88 24.92
CA ASP A 100 3.86 -2.77 25.68
C ASP A 100 3.33 -3.02 27.09
N SER A 101 2.85 -2.00 27.78
CA SER A 101 2.23 -2.14 29.10
C SER A 101 1.02 -3.06 29.06
N ALA A 102 0.21 -2.99 27.99
CA ALA A 102 -0.93 -3.86 27.81
C ALA A 102 -0.54 -5.32 27.52
N ARG A 103 0.53 -5.54 26.73
CA ARG A 103 1.11 -6.88 26.51
C ARG A 103 1.66 -7.46 27.81
N ALA A 104 2.26 -6.62 28.66
CA ALA A 104 2.83 -7.01 29.94
C ALA A 104 1.80 -7.16 31.07
N ALA A 105 0.56 -6.73 30.87
CA ALA A 105 -0.48 -6.69 31.92
C ALA A 105 -0.77 -8.06 32.56
N ALA A 106 -0.53 -9.15 31.82
CA ALA A 106 -0.73 -10.51 32.33
C ALA A 106 0.56 -11.20 32.82
N SER A 107 1.71 -10.52 32.81
CA SER A 107 3.01 -11.13 33.13
C SER A 107 3.12 -11.57 34.59
N SER A 108 2.44 -10.90 35.51
CA SER A 108 2.41 -11.24 36.94
C SER A 108 1.37 -12.31 37.32
N LEU A 109 0.45 -12.64 36.41
CA LEU A 109 -0.57 -13.66 36.66
C LEU A 109 0.02 -15.06 36.43
N PRO A 110 -0.42 -16.10 37.16
CA PRO A 110 0.00 -17.47 36.88
C PRO A 110 -0.60 -17.98 35.55
N ARG A 111 0.06 -18.96 34.90
CA ARG A 111 -0.52 -19.68 33.76
C ARG A 111 -1.31 -20.89 34.26
N GLY A 112 -2.47 -21.17 33.68
CA GLY A 112 -3.29 -22.33 34.01
C GLY A 112 -3.34 -23.38 32.89
N LEU A 113 -4.17 -24.41 33.07
CA LEU A 113 -4.51 -25.39 32.03
C LEU A 113 -5.21 -24.72 30.85
N LYS A 114 -5.16 -25.36 29.66
CA LYS A 114 -5.85 -24.86 28.47
C LYS A 114 -7.35 -24.67 28.77
N GLY A 115 -7.86 -23.46 28.52
CA GLY A 115 -9.27 -23.12 28.73
C GLY A 115 -9.67 -22.85 30.19
N SER A 116 -8.74 -22.87 31.15
CA SER A 116 -9.07 -22.59 32.55
C SER A 116 -9.35 -21.11 32.80
N GLU A 117 -10.12 -20.85 33.86
CA GLU A 117 -10.38 -19.49 34.38
C GLU A 117 -9.10 -18.70 34.63
N THR A 118 -8.03 -19.36 35.08
CA THR A 118 -6.71 -18.73 35.26
C THR A 118 -6.15 -18.13 33.98
N ASN A 119 -6.29 -18.82 32.84
CA ASN A 119 -5.84 -18.29 31.54
C ASN A 119 -6.80 -17.24 30.98
N LEU A 120 -8.10 -17.36 31.24
CA LEU A 120 -9.07 -16.31 30.89
C LEU A 120 -8.80 -15.01 31.66
N ALA A 121 -8.41 -15.08 32.92
CA ALA A 121 -8.00 -13.92 33.72
C ALA A 121 -6.81 -13.18 33.10
N ARG A 122 -5.83 -13.91 32.52
CA ARG A 122 -4.71 -13.30 31.77
C ARG A 122 -5.18 -12.55 30.52
N VAL A 123 -6.08 -13.16 29.75
CA VAL A 123 -6.65 -12.52 28.55
C VAL A 123 -7.41 -11.25 28.95
N LYS A 124 -8.25 -11.33 30.00
CA LYS A 124 -8.99 -10.19 30.53
C LYS A 124 -8.05 -9.04 30.92
N ALA A 125 -6.94 -9.31 31.61
CA ALA A 125 -5.97 -8.29 31.99
C ALA A 125 -5.38 -7.55 30.78
N VAL A 126 -4.98 -8.27 29.72
CA VAL A 126 -4.48 -7.66 28.47
C VAL A 126 -5.56 -6.83 27.77
N VAL A 127 -6.79 -7.35 27.67
CA VAL A 127 -7.91 -6.65 27.01
C VAL A 127 -8.28 -5.37 27.74
N VAL A 128 -8.35 -5.40 29.07
CA VAL A 128 -8.60 -4.21 29.91
C VAL A 128 -7.51 -3.17 29.67
N ALA A 129 -6.23 -3.55 29.72
CA ALA A 129 -5.13 -2.63 29.50
C ALA A 129 -5.12 -2.02 28.08
N LEU A 130 -5.46 -2.81 27.04
CA LEU A 130 -5.63 -2.30 25.68
C LEU A 130 -6.80 -1.32 25.57
N ARG A 131 -7.91 -1.59 26.26
CA ARG A 131 -9.09 -0.71 26.28
C ARG A 131 -8.72 0.63 26.93
N THR A 132 -8.04 0.61 28.08
CA THR A 132 -7.53 1.81 28.75
C THR A 132 -6.59 2.62 27.86
N ALA A 133 -5.64 1.96 27.18
CA ALA A 133 -4.73 2.62 26.24
C ALA A 133 -5.45 3.26 25.03
N LYS A 134 -6.61 2.72 24.63
CA LYS A 134 -7.41 3.23 23.50
C LYS A 134 -8.26 4.44 23.88
N VAL A 135 -8.88 4.45 25.06
CA VAL A 135 -9.84 5.49 25.47
C VAL A 135 -9.20 6.66 26.20
N GLY A 136 -7.92 6.56 26.57
CA GLY A 136 -7.26 7.51 27.47
C GLY A 136 -7.65 7.25 28.92
N ALA A 137 -6.80 7.58 29.88
CA ALA A 137 -7.05 7.35 31.31
C ALA A 137 -8.10 8.30 31.92
N SER A 138 -9.20 8.56 31.20
CA SER A 138 -10.28 9.45 31.61
C SER A 138 -11.61 8.92 31.09
N ALA A 139 -12.18 8.00 31.86
CA ALA A 139 -13.61 7.81 32.04
C ALA A 139 -13.85 7.59 33.53
#